data_AF-A0A523E012-F1
#
_entry.id   AF-A0A523E012-F1
#
_cell.length_a   1.000
_cell.length_b   1.000
_cell.length_c   1.000
_cell.angle_alpha   90.00
_cell.angle_beta   90.00
_cell.angle_gamma   90.00
#
_symmetry.space_group_name_H-M   'P 1'
#
loop_
_entity.id
_entity.type
_entity.pdbx_description
1 polymer ?
#
loop_
_entity_poly.entity_id
_entity_poly.type
_entity_poly.pdbx_seq_one_letter_code
_entity_poly.pdbx_strand_id
1 'polypeptide(L)'
;MLTGRKAFTGKSQASLIGAIMNAEPAAPSTLFPMRPKALDHVVQTCLAKDPDERWSTAGDVGRELSWIRESHEERASVEVTSPRRSRERILWAGALLVVGLTAGLALFKASSPQLPEPVTRLVIDLPPEHRLVDSFHPIAFAPDGASLVYAATAAGAADSQLFLHRLDRFEAEAIPDTVGARDPFFSPDGQWVGFLAGSAL
;
A
#
# COMPACT_ATOMS: atom_id res chain seq x y z
N MET A 1 29.06 37.78 -32.66
CA MET A 1 28.06 38.10 -33.70
C MET A 1 26.72 37.45 -33.32
N LEU A 2 25.60 38.16 -33.48
CA LEU A 2 24.33 37.78 -32.84
C LEU A 2 23.38 36.91 -33.70
N THR A 3 23.19 37.24 -34.98
CA THR A 3 22.27 36.54 -35.91
C THR A 3 22.99 35.76 -37.01
N GLY A 4 24.31 35.94 -37.15
CA GLY A 4 25.10 35.39 -38.26
C GLY A 4 24.75 35.97 -39.65
N ARG A 5 23.87 36.97 -39.72
CA ARG A 5 23.40 37.62 -40.95
C ARG A 5 23.55 39.13 -40.85
N LYS A 6 23.72 39.81 -41.99
CA LYS A 6 23.72 41.28 -42.05
C LYS A 6 22.30 41.81 -41.81
N ALA A 7 22.19 42.93 -41.08
CA ALA A 7 20.90 43.59 -40.82
C ALA A 7 20.25 44.14 -42.11
N PHE A 8 21.06 44.63 -43.05
CA PHE A 8 20.62 45.12 -44.35
C PHE A 8 21.31 44.37 -45.49
N THR A 9 20.57 44.07 -46.54
CA THR A 9 21.07 43.46 -47.77
C THR A 9 20.48 44.18 -48.98
N GLY A 10 21.19 44.20 -50.10
CA GLY A 10 20.75 44.83 -51.34
C GLY A 10 21.40 44.16 -52.54
N LYS A 11 20.71 44.18 -53.69
CA LYS A 11 21.21 43.59 -54.96
C LYS A 11 22.29 44.46 -55.62
N SER A 12 22.43 45.71 -55.17
CA SER A 12 23.43 46.69 -55.59
C SER A 12 23.76 47.64 -54.43
N GLN A 13 24.85 48.41 -54.52
CA GLN A 13 25.23 49.36 -53.48
C GLN A 13 24.17 50.44 -53.24
N ALA A 14 23.54 50.94 -54.31
CA ALA A 14 22.44 51.90 -54.21
C ALA A 14 21.21 51.29 -53.49
N SER A 15 20.88 50.03 -53.79
CA SER A 15 19.80 49.30 -53.12
C SER A 15 20.10 49.05 -51.63
N LEU A 16 21.37 48.81 -51.28
CA LEU A 16 21.79 48.65 -49.88
C LEU A 16 21.69 49.98 -49.12
N ILE A 17 22.14 51.09 -49.71
CA ILE A 17 22.02 52.43 -49.09
C ILE A 17 20.54 52.78 -48.88
N GLY A 18 19.68 52.52 -49.87
CA GLY A 18 18.23 52.68 -49.73
C GLY A 18 17.64 51.85 -48.59
N ALA A 19 18.08 50.60 -48.44
CA ALA A 19 17.67 49.74 -47.32
C ALA A 19 18.15 50.27 -45.96
N ILE A 20 19.38 50.78 -45.88
CA ILE A 20 19.91 51.37 -44.64
C ILE A 20 19.13 52.62 -44.25
N MET A 21 18.71 53.45 -45.20
CA MET A 21 17.97 54.68 -44.91
C MET A 21 16.52 54.42 -44.52
N ASN A 22 15.84 53.46 -45.15
CA ASN A 22 14.37 53.37 -45.08
C ASN A 22 13.83 52.06 -44.51
N ALA A 23 14.58 50.96 -44.53
CA ALA A 23 14.08 49.67 -44.05
C ALA A 23 14.34 49.49 -42.56
N GLU A 24 13.41 48.81 -41.88
CA GLU A 24 13.57 48.37 -40.50
C GLU A 24 13.95 46.87 -40.49
N PRO A 25 15.10 46.49 -39.91
CA PRO A 25 15.53 45.10 -39.88
C PRO A 25 14.71 44.27 -38.88
N ALA A 26 14.53 42.98 -39.18
CA ALA A 26 13.82 42.08 -38.29
C ALA A 26 14.52 41.97 -36.92
N ALA A 27 13.72 42.05 -35.84
CA ALA A 27 14.24 41.96 -34.48
C ALA A 27 14.96 40.62 -34.27
N PRO A 28 16.14 40.60 -33.62
CA PRO A 28 16.91 39.37 -33.44
C PRO A 28 16.15 38.20 -32.78
N SER A 29 15.15 38.46 -31.93
CA SER A 29 14.27 37.44 -31.32
C SER A 29 13.34 36.75 -32.30
N THR A 30 12.95 37.40 -33.39
CA THR A 30 12.10 36.78 -34.44
C THR A 30 12.84 35.66 -35.17
N LEU A 31 14.16 35.79 -35.27
CA LEU A 31 15.05 34.79 -35.88
C LEU A 31 15.49 33.72 -34.86
N PHE A 32 15.58 34.07 -33.58
CA PHE A 32 16.05 33.18 -32.52
C PHE A 32 15.25 33.39 -31.23
N PRO A 33 14.11 32.68 -31.05
CA PRO A 33 13.19 32.86 -29.92
C PRO A 33 13.81 32.63 -28.54
N MET A 34 14.91 31.87 -28.48
CA MET A 34 15.65 31.56 -27.26
C MET A 34 16.54 32.72 -26.77
N ARG A 35 16.61 33.84 -27.50
CA ARG A 35 17.43 35.00 -27.09
C ARG A 35 16.61 36.01 -26.30
N PRO A 36 17.20 36.69 -25.30
CA PRO A 36 16.48 37.67 -24.48
C PRO A 36 15.87 38.77 -25.34
N LYS A 37 14.56 39.02 -25.20
CA LYS A 37 13.88 40.13 -25.88
C LYS A 37 14.48 41.49 -25.57
N ALA A 38 15.10 41.65 -24.39
CA ALA A 38 15.81 42.88 -24.02
C ALA A 38 16.95 43.23 -25.00
N LEU A 39 17.54 42.22 -25.66
CA LEU A 39 18.58 42.45 -26.65
C LEU A 39 18.05 43.07 -27.95
N ASP A 40 16.76 42.88 -28.26
CA ASP A 40 16.14 43.52 -29.42
C ASP A 40 16.10 45.04 -29.24
N HIS A 41 15.81 45.52 -28.03
CA HIS A 41 15.79 46.93 -27.70
C HIS A 41 17.17 47.57 -27.96
N VAL A 42 18.24 46.97 -27.45
CA VAL A 42 19.61 47.47 -27.67
C VAL A 42 19.95 47.55 -29.15
N VAL A 43 19.64 46.50 -29.92
CA VAL A 43 19.96 46.43 -31.35
C VAL A 43 19.12 47.43 -32.15
N GLN A 44 17.83 47.58 -31.84
CA GLN A 44 16.94 48.53 -32.53
C GLN A 44 17.36 49.98 -32.26
N THR A 45 17.65 50.33 -31.01
CA THR A 45 18.14 51.67 -30.66
C THR A 45 19.50 51.98 -31.33
N CYS A 46 20.38 50.99 -31.52
CA CYS A 46 21.60 51.17 -32.30
C CYS A 46 21.36 51.38 -33.81
N LEU A 47 20.24 50.86 -34.35
CA LEU A 47 19.90 50.88 -35.77
C LEU A 47 18.86 51.95 -36.13
N ALA A 48 18.41 52.75 -35.16
CA ALA A 48 17.47 53.85 -35.35
C ALA A 48 17.94 54.79 -36.47
N LYS A 49 17.02 55.31 -37.27
CA LYS A 49 17.38 56.18 -38.41
C LYS A 49 17.78 57.56 -37.93
N ASP A 50 17.03 58.08 -36.97
CA ASP A 50 17.32 59.34 -36.29
C ASP A 50 18.52 59.16 -35.36
N PRO A 51 19.61 59.94 -35.50
CA PRO A 51 20.72 59.94 -34.57
C PRO A 51 20.34 60.26 -33.12
N ASP A 52 19.32 61.09 -32.88
CA ASP A 52 18.90 61.50 -31.54
C ASP A 52 18.17 60.36 -30.80
N GLU A 53 17.63 59.39 -31.53
CA GLU A 53 17.05 58.16 -30.99
C GLU A 53 18.11 57.08 -30.71
N ARG A 54 19.38 57.28 -31.11
CA ARG A 54 20.47 56.32 -30.86
C ARG A 54 21.10 56.53 -29.49
N TRP A 55 21.80 55.50 -29.03
CA TRP A 55 22.66 55.61 -27.86
C TRP A 55 23.71 56.71 -28.05
N SER A 56 23.74 57.65 -27.10
CA SER A 56 24.66 58.78 -27.14
C SER A 56 26.13 58.35 -26.98
N THR A 57 26.40 57.24 -26.27
CA THR A 57 27.75 56.70 -26.11
C THR A 57 27.79 55.18 -26.26
N ALA A 58 28.94 54.67 -26.73
CA ALA A 58 29.20 53.23 -26.76
C ALA A 58 29.27 52.62 -25.33
N GLY A 59 29.54 53.44 -24.31
CA GLY A 59 29.56 53.03 -22.91
C GLY A 59 28.17 52.65 -22.39
N ASP A 60 27.13 53.37 -22.82
CA ASP A 60 25.74 53.08 -22.43
C ASP A 60 25.26 51.75 -23.01
N VAL A 61 25.63 51.47 -24.27
CA VAL A 61 25.40 50.16 -24.92
C VAL A 61 26.07 49.04 -24.12
N GLY A 62 27.33 49.24 -23.72
CA GLY A 62 28.07 48.26 -22.92
C GLY A 62 27.42 47.97 -21.58
N ARG A 63 26.92 49.01 -20.90
CA ARG A 63 26.22 48.90 -19.61
C ARG A 63 24.91 48.14 -19.75
N GLU A 64 24.11 48.46 -20.76
CA GLU A 64 22.83 47.78 -21.02
C GLU A 64 23.07 46.30 -21.35
N LEU A 65 24.08 45.98 -22.16
CA LEU A 65 24.46 44.60 -22.45
C LEU A 65 24.93 43.83 -21.21
N SER A 66 25.66 44.49 -20.29
CA SER A 66 26.08 43.87 -19.03
C SER A 66 24.90 43.53 -18.12
N TRP A 67 23.92 44.45 -18.03
CA TRP A 67 22.70 44.24 -17.26
C TRP A 67 21.82 43.11 -17.84
N ILE A 68 21.72 43.03 -19.18
CA ILE A 68 21.02 41.93 -19.86
C ILE A 68 21.71 40.59 -19.60
N ARG A 69 23.05 40.56 -19.57
CA ARG A 69 23.80 39.34 -19.26
C ARG A 69 23.54 38.88 -17.82
N GLU A 70 23.65 39.77 -16.85
CA GLU A 70 23.43 39.48 -15.43
C GLU A 70 22.00 38.99 -15.17
N SER A 71 20.99 39.68 -15.73
CA SER A 71 19.59 39.26 -15.59
C SER A 71 19.25 37.97 -16.34
N HIS A 72 19.98 37.61 -17.39
CA HIS A 72 19.84 36.33 -18.06
C HIS A 72 20.53 35.21 -17.29
N GLU A 73 21.69 35.46 -16.67
CA GLU A 73 22.35 34.50 -15.77
C GLU A 73 21.50 34.25 -14.52
N GLU A 74 20.91 35.29 -13.95
CA GLU A 74 19.98 35.18 -12.82
C GLU A 74 18.72 34.40 -13.22
N ARG A 75 18.10 34.68 -14.37
CA ARG A 75 16.96 33.89 -14.89
C ARG A 75 17.34 32.47 -15.27
N ALA A 76 18.51 32.22 -15.85
CA ALA A 76 19.00 30.87 -16.16
C ALA A 76 19.31 30.07 -14.89
N SER A 77 19.70 30.74 -13.80
CA SER A 77 19.87 30.13 -12.48
C SER A 77 18.57 29.94 -11.71
N VAL A 78 17.53 30.75 -12.00
CA VAL A 78 16.18 30.63 -11.42
C VAL A 78 15.29 29.67 -12.23
N GLU A 79 15.63 29.36 -13.49
CA GLU A 79 14.86 28.49 -14.37
C GLU A 79 15.37 27.04 -14.42
N VAL A 80 15.72 26.45 -13.27
CA VAL A 80 15.55 24.99 -13.06
C VAL A 80 15.20 24.70 -11.60
N THR A 81 13.94 24.91 -11.23
CA THR A 81 13.21 23.84 -10.53
C THR A 81 11.84 23.70 -11.15
N SER A 82 11.78 22.96 -12.26
CA SER A 82 10.53 22.26 -12.60
C SER A 82 10.11 21.44 -11.38
N PRO A 83 8.91 21.65 -10.80
CA PRO A 83 8.48 20.90 -9.62
C PRO A 83 8.19 19.42 -9.95
N ARG A 84 8.35 18.99 -11.21
CA ARG A 84 8.11 17.60 -11.61
C ARG A 84 9.04 16.61 -10.91
N ARG A 85 10.33 16.92 -10.79
CA ARG A 85 11.30 16.01 -10.13
C ARG A 85 11.16 16.01 -8.60
N SER A 86 10.67 17.11 -8.02
CA SER A 86 10.32 17.22 -6.59
C SER A 86 9.08 16.39 -6.26
N ARG A 87 8.02 16.50 -7.07
CA ARG A 87 6.82 15.67 -6.93
C ARG A 87 7.12 14.19 -7.11
N GLU A 88 7.93 13.81 -8.10
CA GLU A 88 8.39 12.41 -8.23
C GLU A 88 9.16 11.93 -6.99
N ARG A 89 10.08 12.72 -6.45
CA ARG A 89 10.80 12.35 -5.21
C ARG A 89 9.88 12.24 -4.00
N ILE A 90 8.87 13.10 -3.89
CA ILE A 90 7.85 13.03 -2.82
C ILE A 90 6.96 11.79 -3.00
N LEU A 91 6.60 11.46 -4.24
CA LEU A 91 5.86 10.24 -4.55
C LEU A 91 6.68 8.98 -4.27
N TRP A 92 7.96 8.96 -4.63
CA TRP A 92 8.88 7.86 -4.32
C TRP A 92 9.16 7.74 -2.81
N ALA A 93 9.29 8.87 -2.10
CA ALA A 93 9.44 8.88 -0.65
C ALA A 93 8.16 8.37 0.04
N GLY A 94 6.98 8.77 -0.44
CA GLY A 94 5.70 8.25 0.03
C GLY A 94 5.55 6.75 -0.23
N ALA A 95 5.90 6.29 -1.44
CA ALA A 95 5.86 4.87 -1.78
C ALA A 95 6.82 4.03 -0.91
N LEU A 96 8.05 4.51 -0.68
CA LEU A 96 9.01 3.85 0.21
C LEU A 96 8.53 3.82 1.66
N LEU A 97 7.89 4.90 2.13
CA LEU A 97 7.32 4.95 3.47
C LEU A 97 6.17 3.97 3.64
N VAL A 98 5.29 3.86 2.64
CA VAL A 98 4.20 2.87 2.63
C VAL A 98 4.76 1.45 2.59
N VAL A 99 5.75 1.16 1.75
CA VAL A 99 6.41 -0.16 1.70
C VAL A 99 7.11 -0.48 3.01
N GLY A 100 7.77 0.49 3.63
CA GLY A 100 8.39 0.33 4.94
C GLY A 100 7.36 0.06 6.04
N LEU A 101 6.23 0.78 6.03
CA LEU A 101 5.15 0.56 7.00
C LEU A 101 4.50 -0.82 6.82
N THR A 102 4.22 -1.23 5.58
CA THR A 102 3.60 -2.53 5.32
C THR A 102 4.55 -3.68 5.65
N ALA A 103 5.83 -3.58 5.28
CA ALA A 103 6.84 -4.56 5.65
C ALA A 103 7.04 -4.60 7.17
N GLY A 104 7.10 -3.45 7.84
CA GLY A 104 7.21 -3.37 9.30
C GLY A 104 6.02 -4.00 10.01
N LEU A 105 4.79 -3.72 9.56
CA LEU A 105 3.58 -4.30 10.12
C LEU A 105 3.47 -5.81 9.88
N ALA A 106 3.89 -6.27 8.70
CA ALA A 106 3.94 -7.70 8.37
C ALA A 106 4.96 -8.43 9.24
N LEU A 107 6.17 -7.88 9.40
CA LEU A 107 7.20 -8.43 10.28
C LEU A 107 6.76 -8.41 11.75
N PHE A 108 6.05 -7.37 12.21
CA PHE A 108 5.52 -7.30 13.56
C PHE A 108 4.44 -8.36 13.83
N LYS A 109 3.52 -8.56 12.88
CA LYS A 109 2.53 -9.65 12.96
C LYS A 109 3.19 -11.03 12.91
N ALA A 110 4.16 -11.23 12.03
CA ALA A 110 4.89 -12.51 11.91
C ALA A 110 5.78 -12.80 13.12
N SER A 111 6.28 -11.76 13.80
CA SER A 111 7.12 -11.88 15.00
C SER A 111 6.32 -11.88 16.29
N SER A 112 4.99 -11.90 16.23
CA SER A 112 4.18 -12.04 17.43
C SER A 112 4.48 -13.43 18.00
N PRO A 113 5.13 -13.51 19.19
CA PRO A 113 5.38 -14.81 19.80
C PRO A 113 4.01 -15.44 20.02
N GLN A 114 3.79 -16.62 19.45
CA GLN A 114 2.66 -17.46 19.82
C GLN A 114 2.82 -17.69 21.32
N LEU A 115 2.06 -16.95 22.15
CA LEU A 115 1.95 -17.31 23.56
C LEU A 115 1.55 -18.79 23.54
N PRO A 116 2.23 -19.67 24.29
CA PRO A 116 1.85 -21.06 24.39
C PRO A 116 0.34 -21.11 24.64
N GLU A 117 -0.42 -21.73 23.74
CA GLU A 117 -1.85 -21.87 23.97
C GLU A 117 -2.03 -22.51 25.34
N PRO A 118 -2.85 -21.94 26.23
CA PRO A 118 -3.09 -22.52 27.54
C PRO A 118 -3.67 -23.92 27.34
N VAL A 119 -2.85 -24.95 27.60
CA VAL A 119 -3.28 -26.35 27.50
C VAL A 119 -4.20 -26.63 28.68
N THR A 120 -5.50 -26.72 28.42
CA THR A 120 -6.47 -27.19 29.39
C THR A 120 -6.49 -28.72 29.36
N ARG A 121 -6.14 -29.35 30.48
CA ARG A 121 -6.23 -30.80 30.66
C ARG A 121 -7.42 -31.14 31.56
N LEU A 122 -8.34 -31.94 31.04
CA LEU A 122 -9.46 -32.50 31.78
C LEU A 122 -9.25 -34.02 31.92
N VAL A 123 -9.39 -34.52 33.14
CA VAL A 123 -9.38 -35.96 33.45
C VAL A 123 -10.72 -36.30 34.09
N ILE A 124 -11.37 -37.33 33.57
CA ILE A 124 -12.65 -37.82 34.07
C ILE A 124 -12.41 -39.24 34.55
N ASP A 125 -12.43 -39.41 35.87
CA ASP A 125 -12.22 -40.71 36.50
C ASP A 125 -13.52 -41.52 36.44
N LEU A 126 -13.50 -42.64 35.71
CA LEU A 126 -14.60 -43.58 35.77
C LEU A 126 -14.52 -44.37 37.09
N PRO A 127 -15.66 -44.72 37.69
CA PRO A 127 -15.70 -45.67 38.80
C PRO A 127 -14.90 -46.93 38.45
N PRO A 128 -14.09 -47.50 39.37
CA PRO A 128 -13.19 -48.61 39.07
C PRO A 128 -13.91 -49.89 38.62
N GLU A 129 -15.21 -49.96 38.89
CA GLU A 129 -16.10 -51.06 38.48
C GLU A 129 -16.59 -50.92 37.04
N HIS A 130 -16.50 -49.73 36.44
CA HIS A 130 -16.90 -49.47 35.07
C HIS A 130 -15.73 -49.71 34.12
N ARG A 131 -15.94 -50.60 33.14
CA ARG A 131 -15.04 -50.76 32.01
C ARG A 131 -15.74 -50.26 30.76
N LEU A 132 -15.14 -49.29 30.08
CA LEU A 132 -15.65 -48.81 28.79
C LEU A 132 -15.80 -49.98 27.82
N VAL A 133 -16.91 -50.00 27.11
CA VAL A 133 -17.17 -51.01 26.09
C VAL A 133 -16.25 -50.74 24.90
N ASP A 134 -15.73 -51.80 24.29
CA ASP A 134 -15.01 -51.72 23.02
C ASP A 134 -16.04 -51.52 21.89
N SER A 135 -16.30 -50.26 21.52
CA SER A 135 -17.24 -49.85 20.47
C SER A 135 -16.70 -48.65 19.68
N PHE A 136 -17.39 -48.26 18.60
CA PHE A 136 -16.91 -47.17 17.73
C PHE A 136 -16.93 -45.80 18.43
N HIS A 137 -17.97 -45.52 19.20
CA HIS A 137 -18.17 -44.26 19.93
C HIS A 137 -18.66 -44.54 21.36
N PRO A 138 -17.82 -45.07 22.27
CA PRO A 138 -18.26 -45.48 23.60
C PRO A 138 -18.62 -44.30 24.52
N ILE A 139 -18.35 -43.06 24.09
CA ILE A 139 -18.59 -41.83 24.85
C ILE A 139 -19.18 -40.78 23.91
N ALA A 140 -20.18 -40.05 24.39
CA ALA A 140 -20.72 -38.86 23.74
C ALA A 140 -20.81 -37.70 24.74
N PHE A 141 -20.55 -36.48 24.28
CA PHE A 141 -20.73 -35.26 25.07
C PHE A 141 -22.08 -34.63 24.74
N ALA A 142 -22.75 -34.09 25.75
CA ALA A 142 -23.93 -33.29 25.55
C ALA A 142 -23.56 -32.01 24.76
N PRO A 143 -24.45 -31.48 23.90
CA PRO A 143 -24.17 -30.27 23.12
C PRO A 143 -23.87 -29.03 23.97
N ASP A 144 -24.37 -28.99 25.20
CA ASP A 144 -24.10 -27.92 26.17
C ASP A 144 -22.74 -28.08 26.90
N GLY A 145 -22.06 -29.21 26.71
CA GLY A 145 -20.80 -29.56 27.35
C GLY A 145 -20.91 -29.81 28.86
N ALA A 146 -22.10 -29.83 29.45
CA ALA A 146 -22.29 -29.97 30.90
C ALA A 146 -22.26 -31.43 31.38
N SER A 147 -22.47 -32.38 30.47
CA SER A 147 -22.50 -33.79 30.78
C SER A 147 -21.99 -34.64 29.61
N LEU A 148 -21.70 -35.90 29.91
CA LEU A 148 -21.37 -36.91 28.93
C LEU A 148 -22.13 -38.20 29.25
N VAL A 149 -22.39 -38.99 28.22
CA VAL A 149 -22.87 -40.36 28.36
C VAL A 149 -21.80 -41.30 27.87
N TYR A 150 -21.56 -42.37 28.62
CA TYR A 150 -20.64 -43.42 28.21
C TYR A 150 -21.26 -44.80 28.36
N ALA A 151 -20.88 -45.71 27.48
CA ALA A 151 -21.23 -47.12 27.55
C ALA A 151 -20.15 -47.87 28.34
N ALA A 152 -20.54 -48.52 29.42
CA ALA A 152 -19.63 -49.34 30.23
C ALA A 152 -20.28 -50.67 30.65
N THR A 153 -19.44 -51.68 30.90
CA THR A 153 -19.82 -52.86 31.66
C THR A 153 -19.48 -52.64 33.12
N ALA A 154 -20.46 -52.86 34.01
CA ALA A 154 -20.23 -52.85 35.45
C ALA A 154 -19.54 -54.16 35.88
N ALA A 155 -18.88 -54.15 37.04
CA ALA A 155 -18.18 -55.30 37.56
C ALA A 155 -19.14 -56.51 37.72
N GLY A 156 -18.88 -57.57 36.96
CA GLY A 156 -19.69 -58.80 36.98
C GLY A 156 -20.94 -58.78 36.09
N ALA A 157 -21.22 -57.68 35.39
CA ALA A 157 -22.28 -57.61 34.39
C ALA A 157 -21.82 -58.22 33.05
N ALA A 158 -22.67 -59.02 32.42
CA ALA A 158 -22.42 -59.59 31.09
C ALA A 158 -22.68 -58.57 29.97
N ASP A 159 -23.64 -57.68 30.18
CA ASP A 159 -24.07 -56.68 29.22
C ASP A 159 -23.58 -55.28 29.58
N SER A 160 -23.50 -54.45 28.56
CA SER A 160 -23.17 -53.03 28.68
C SER A 160 -24.38 -52.22 29.13
N GLN A 161 -24.15 -51.06 29.74
CA GLN A 161 -25.20 -50.10 30.07
C GLN A 161 -24.68 -48.68 29.84
N LEU A 162 -25.59 -47.75 29.55
CA LEU A 162 -25.25 -46.34 29.47
C LEU A 162 -25.28 -45.68 30.85
N PHE A 163 -24.31 -44.81 31.08
CA PHE A 163 -24.18 -44.01 32.29
C PHE A 163 -24.06 -42.55 31.91
N LEU A 164 -24.84 -41.69 32.58
CA LEU A 164 -24.76 -40.24 32.48
C LEU A 164 -23.82 -39.72 33.55
N HIS A 165 -22.79 -39.00 33.14
CA HIS A 165 -21.87 -38.31 34.04
C HIS A 165 -21.93 -36.81 33.80
N ARG A 166 -22.43 -36.08 34.80
CA ARG A 166 -22.42 -34.62 34.78
C ARG A 166 -21.07 -34.11 35.25
N LEU A 167 -20.50 -33.12 34.57
CA LEU A 167 -19.18 -32.59 34.94
C LEU A 167 -19.17 -31.81 36.26
N ASP A 168 -20.35 -31.48 36.81
CA ASP A 168 -20.52 -30.84 38.12
C ASP A 168 -20.72 -31.85 39.26
N ARG A 169 -20.69 -33.15 38.99
CA ARG A 169 -20.86 -34.24 39.98
C ARG A 169 -19.80 -35.32 39.78
N PHE A 170 -19.37 -35.94 40.87
CA PHE A 170 -18.40 -37.04 40.81
C PHE A 170 -19.02 -38.40 40.45
N GLU A 171 -20.32 -38.56 40.68
CA GLU A 171 -21.01 -39.84 40.48
C GLU A 171 -21.62 -39.91 39.07
N ALA A 172 -21.54 -41.10 38.46
CA ALA A 172 -22.22 -41.40 37.20
C ALA A 172 -23.52 -42.15 37.50
N GLU A 173 -24.61 -41.70 36.90
CA GLU A 173 -25.95 -42.27 37.09
C GLU A 173 -26.26 -43.24 35.95
N ALA A 174 -26.69 -44.45 36.28
CA ALA A 174 -27.10 -45.44 35.27
C ALA A 174 -28.40 -44.98 34.58
N ILE A 175 -28.42 -45.00 33.24
CA ILE A 175 -29.63 -44.72 32.49
C ILE A 175 -30.49 -46.00 32.49
N PRO A 176 -31.72 -45.98 33.04
CA PRO A 176 -32.60 -47.14 33.07
C PRO A 176 -32.89 -47.66 31.65
N ASP A 177 -33.17 -48.97 31.55
CA ASP A 177 -33.59 -49.62 30.30
C ASP A 177 -32.58 -49.52 29.12
N THR A 178 -31.29 -49.33 29.43
CA THR A 178 -30.20 -49.28 28.43
C THR A 178 -29.25 -50.50 28.50
N VAL A 179 -29.74 -51.64 28.99
CA VAL A 179 -28.94 -52.87 29.03
C VAL A 179 -28.66 -53.37 27.60
N GLY A 180 -27.40 -53.68 27.32
CA GLY A 180 -26.88 -54.02 26.00
C GLY A 180 -26.60 -52.82 25.08
N ALA A 181 -26.79 -51.59 25.56
CA ALA A 181 -26.64 -50.39 24.74
C ALA A 181 -25.17 -50.00 24.50
N ARG A 182 -24.90 -49.53 23.29
CA ARG A 182 -23.58 -49.09 22.80
C ARG A 182 -23.71 -47.86 21.93
N ASP A 183 -22.56 -47.23 21.67
CA ASP A 183 -22.42 -46.11 20.73
C ASP A 183 -23.45 -44.98 20.95
N PRO A 184 -23.48 -44.37 22.16
CA PRO A 184 -24.41 -43.30 22.47
C PRO A 184 -24.17 -42.06 21.60
N PHE A 185 -25.23 -41.29 21.38
CA PHE A 185 -25.17 -39.93 20.83
C PHE A 185 -26.29 -39.06 21.41
N PHE A 186 -26.04 -37.76 21.51
CA PHE A 186 -27.07 -36.82 21.93
C PHE A 186 -27.86 -36.28 20.74
N SER A 187 -29.14 -35.98 20.94
CA SER A 187 -29.92 -35.16 20.01
C SER A 187 -29.32 -33.74 19.91
N PRO A 188 -29.54 -33.01 18.81
CA PRO A 188 -29.00 -31.66 18.64
C PRO A 188 -29.42 -30.66 19.72
N ASP A 189 -30.59 -30.87 20.33
CA ASP A 189 -31.13 -30.07 21.44
C ASP A 189 -30.71 -30.60 22.83
N GLY A 190 -29.95 -31.69 22.90
CA GLY A 190 -29.45 -32.30 24.13
C GLY A 190 -30.52 -32.97 25.01
N GLN A 191 -31.78 -33.04 24.56
CA GLN A 191 -32.88 -33.58 25.36
C GLN A 191 -32.97 -35.12 25.34
N TRP A 192 -32.36 -35.76 24.35
CA TRP A 192 -32.45 -37.20 24.13
C TRP A 192 -31.08 -37.82 23.94
N VAL A 193 -30.95 -39.08 24.36
CA VAL A 193 -29.79 -39.92 24.11
C VAL A 193 -30.24 -41.07 23.21
N GLY A 194 -29.70 -41.12 22.00
CA GLY A 194 -29.83 -42.28 21.11
C GLY A 194 -28.68 -43.26 21.34
N PHE A 195 -28.92 -44.54 21.06
CA PHE A 195 -27.93 -45.61 21.20
C PHE A 195 -28.26 -46.78 20.29
N LEU A 196 -27.28 -47.64 20.06
CA LEU A 196 -27.47 -48.94 19.41
C LEU A 196 -27.67 -50.03 20.46
N ALA A 197 -28.65 -50.92 20.24
CA ALA A 197 -28.89 -52.09 21.08
C ALA A 197 -29.11 -53.33 20.21
N GLY A 198 -28.48 -54.44 20.59
CA GLY A 198 -28.50 -55.69 19.84
C GLY A 198 -27.30 -55.86 18.89
N SER A 199 -27.06 -57.09 18.45
CA SER A 199 -25.93 -57.47 17.59
C SER A 199 -26.29 -57.68 16.12
N ALA A 200 -27.47 -57.22 15.69
CA ALA A 200 -27.96 -57.41 14.33
C ALA A 200 -28.02 -56.08 13.60
N LEU A 201 -27.25 -55.97 12.52
CA LEU A 201 -27.40 -54.97 11.47
C LEU A 201 -28.59 -55.33 10.56
#